data_AF-A0A0K6FKS1-F1
#
_entry.id   AF-A0A0K6FKS1-F1
#
_cell.length_a   1.000
_cell.length_b   1.000
_cell.length_c   1.000
_cell.angle_alpha   90.00
_cell.angle_beta   90.00
_cell.angle_gamma   90.00
#
_symmetry.space_group_name_H-M   'P 1'
#
loop_
_entity.id
_entity.type
_entity.pdbx_description
1 polymer ?
#
loop_
_entity_poly.entity_id
_entity_poly.type
_entity_poly.pdbx_seq_one_letter_code
_entity_poly.pdbx_strand_id
1 'polypeptide(L)'
;MYASFEIFKRIIYQVLYNIDFYSNDWFHLLFMFLQLLVFGALAATTRGFDVSNYILHSPGSSELHVYDIMTIDTERYKAERLTKVSFRVITLVVALSRAFLLMQHLRVLIYAKLTSKGDRFPRRLLIVPAGLIVSTALMFGSFSITMNKWGLEPYGAKIKYALWGVAILVEIVAHVARTQLEINHGIRLRSHGSIATRLCDITTIIIGEGINAIAGTFYAILQAPGFSGPTGAGVVCCAIIVFFLVYLYFEGAAPLRTVRRRAAWVMMHLPWLLSVILLLEGIKNQLLLSSFLNSAGHMLLKVLETITSVGNMSDDMDLSQIMRPSLLQAGLSWEEQAQDLFTLMNATVVSDASEEATNAAEMEAFGVWLLRLLLSTTLNSYLTFMDNGTISDENYSTIRKYQNDLNFTLQDYHAARIDGSMPQYGQILQDLISSSLVNARYIMAMCGFTFITLASLNLIQSWPRDRFQWASIISRYTMGIVMLLLLLLNIGEIQHWMEWSDAGSARRAGVFKWVDADWVIPTIALAYGIQFIIDTALVYASVWHSKGSISSHT
;
A
#
# COMPACT_ATOMS: atom_id res chain seq x y z
N MET A 1 -26.80 -8.35 8.20
CA MET A 1 -25.73 -8.19 7.20
C MET A 1 -26.02 -7.06 6.19
N TYR A 2 -27.19 -7.03 5.51
CA TYR A 2 -27.59 -5.92 4.62
C TYR A 2 -27.74 -4.55 5.31
N ALA A 3 -28.21 -4.51 6.56
CA ALA A 3 -28.32 -3.26 7.33
C ALA A 3 -26.94 -2.69 7.74
N SER A 4 -25.97 -3.53 8.08
CA SER A 4 -24.61 -3.11 8.41
C SER A 4 -23.87 -2.52 7.20
N PHE A 5 -24.17 -3.01 5.99
CA PHE A 5 -23.59 -2.50 4.74
C PHE A 5 -24.20 -1.16 4.32
N GLU A 6 -25.51 -0.95 4.49
CA GLU A 6 -26.17 0.37 4.32
C GLU A 6 -25.67 1.40 5.35
N ILE A 7 -25.43 0.96 6.59
CA ILE A 7 -24.85 1.82 7.64
C ILE A 7 -23.40 2.16 7.30
N PHE A 8 -22.60 1.22 6.81
CA PHE A 8 -21.23 1.49 6.37
C PHE A 8 -21.18 2.40 5.13
N LYS A 9 -22.06 2.17 4.14
CA LYS A 9 -22.28 3.09 3.02
C LYS A 9 -22.67 4.47 3.54
N ARG A 10 -23.63 4.58 4.47
CA ARG A 10 -24.05 5.88 5.04
C ARG A 10 -22.96 6.57 5.85
N ILE A 11 -22.15 5.84 6.60
CA ILE A 11 -21.02 6.41 7.35
C ILE A 11 -19.94 6.91 6.37
N ILE A 12 -19.63 6.16 5.31
CA ILE A 12 -18.74 6.62 4.23
C ILE A 12 -19.36 7.82 3.47
N TYR A 13 -20.66 7.78 3.17
CA TYR A 13 -21.39 8.85 2.49
C TYR A 13 -21.52 10.14 3.31
N GLN A 14 -21.59 10.04 4.65
CA GLN A 14 -21.79 11.19 5.53
C GLN A 14 -20.47 11.77 6.07
N VAL A 15 -19.42 10.96 6.18
CA VAL A 15 -18.13 11.38 6.73
C VAL A 15 -17.10 11.72 5.66
N LEU A 16 -17.15 11.15 4.45
CA LEU A 16 -16.05 11.30 3.49
C LEU A 16 -16.31 12.30 2.37
N TYR A 17 -17.46 12.30 1.71
CA TYR A 17 -17.66 13.13 0.52
C TYR A 17 -19.14 13.49 0.37
N ASN A 18 -19.47 14.78 0.42
CA ASN A 18 -20.85 15.18 0.27
C ASN A 18 -21.26 15.18 -1.22
N ILE A 19 -21.85 14.07 -1.66
CA ILE A 19 -22.34 13.86 -3.05
C ILE A 19 -23.41 14.90 -3.43
N ASP A 20 -24.08 15.52 -2.46
CA ASP A 20 -25.10 16.55 -2.69
C ASP A 20 -24.59 17.70 -3.59
N PHE A 21 -23.27 17.94 -3.61
CA PHE A 21 -22.63 19.00 -4.38
C PHE A 21 -21.75 18.48 -5.52
N TYR A 22 -21.85 17.20 -5.90
CA TYR A 22 -21.05 16.62 -6.96
C TYR A 22 -21.31 17.31 -8.30
N SER A 23 -20.31 18.03 -8.80
CA SER A 23 -20.17 18.38 -10.21
C SER A 23 -19.10 17.48 -10.82
N ASN A 24 -19.32 17.00 -12.05
CA ASN A 24 -18.33 16.22 -12.81
C ASN A 24 -17.18 17.12 -13.28
N ASP A 25 -16.40 17.66 -12.34
CA ASP A 25 -15.24 18.49 -12.57
C ASP A 25 -13.97 17.87 -11.97
N TRP A 26 -12.82 18.31 -12.48
CA TRP A 26 -11.50 17.85 -12.04
C TRP A 26 -11.26 18.03 -10.55
N PHE A 27 -11.89 19.03 -9.93
CA PHE A 27 -11.76 19.28 -8.50
C PHE A 27 -12.40 18.15 -7.69
N HIS A 28 -13.66 17.82 -7.93
CA HIS A 28 -14.32 16.72 -7.21
C HIS A 28 -13.64 15.38 -7.45
N LEU A 29 -13.15 15.17 -8.68
CA LEU A 29 -12.37 13.98 -9.05
C LEU A 29 -11.09 13.86 -8.21
N LEU A 30 -10.32 14.94 -8.08
CA LEU A 30 -9.14 14.99 -7.20
C LEU A 30 -9.48 14.71 -5.73
N PHE A 31 -10.58 15.26 -5.23
CA PHE A 31 -10.96 15.07 -3.83
C PHE A 31 -11.45 13.66 -3.52
N MET A 32 -12.20 13.02 -4.43
CA MET A 32 -12.55 11.60 -4.31
C MET A 32 -11.29 10.72 -4.26
N PHE A 33 -10.29 11.03 -5.09
CA PHE A 33 -8.99 10.35 -5.05
C PHE A 33 -8.28 10.52 -3.69
N LEU A 34 -8.18 11.77 -3.20
CA LEU A 34 -7.55 12.06 -1.90
C LEU A 34 -8.27 11.38 -0.73
N GLN A 35 -9.60 11.25 -0.81
CA GLN A 35 -10.40 10.58 0.20
C GLN A 35 -10.27 9.04 0.14
N LEU A 36 -10.11 8.48 -1.05
CA LEU A 36 -9.76 7.06 -1.21
C LEU A 36 -8.40 6.75 -0.57
N LEU A 37 -7.41 7.62 -0.75
CA LEU A 37 -6.10 7.50 -0.09
C LEU A 37 -6.22 7.55 1.44
N VAL A 38 -6.99 8.51 1.96
CA VAL A 38 -7.28 8.63 3.40
C VAL A 38 -7.92 7.34 3.93
N PHE A 39 -8.91 6.79 3.23
CA PHE A 39 -9.58 5.57 3.65
C PHE A 39 -8.65 4.35 3.62
N GLY A 40 -7.87 4.19 2.55
CA GLY A 40 -6.87 3.12 2.45
C GLY A 40 -5.84 3.18 3.57
N ALA A 41 -5.35 4.38 3.90
CA ALA A 41 -4.42 4.59 5.01
C ALA A 41 -5.05 4.28 6.39
N LEU A 42 -6.34 4.59 6.59
CA LEU A 42 -7.05 4.28 7.83
C LEU A 42 -7.33 2.77 7.97
N ALA A 43 -7.72 2.10 6.89
CA ALA A 43 -7.93 0.65 6.88
C ALA A 43 -6.62 -0.10 7.18
N ALA A 44 -5.50 0.35 6.61
CA ALA A 44 -4.18 -0.23 6.85
C ALA A 44 -3.71 -0.16 8.31
N THR A 45 -4.01 0.96 8.97
CA THR A 45 -3.47 1.29 10.29
C THR A 45 -4.32 0.79 11.44
N THR A 46 -5.57 0.40 11.17
CA THR A 46 -6.51 -0.12 12.17
C THR A 46 -6.38 -1.64 12.38
N ARG A 47 -5.86 -2.37 11.40
CA ARG A 47 -5.52 -3.79 11.57
C ARG A 47 -4.43 -3.93 12.64
N GLY A 48 -4.61 -4.81 13.62
CA GLY A 48 -3.63 -5.05 14.70
C GLY A 48 -3.36 -3.86 15.63
N PHE A 49 -4.11 -2.76 15.49
CA PHE A 49 -4.02 -1.64 16.42
C PHE A 49 -4.70 -2.01 17.73
N ASP A 50 -3.90 -2.20 18.77
CA ASP A 50 -4.37 -2.45 20.11
C ASP A 50 -4.15 -1.21 20.97
N VAL A 51 -5.25 -0.59 21.40
CA VAL A 51 -5.22 0.61 22.23
C VAL A 51 -4.58 0.30 23.59
N SER A 52 -4.68 -0.94 24.09
CA SER A 52 -4.12 -1.31 25.39
C SER A 52 -2.59 -1.32 25.41
N ASN A 53 -1.93 -1.70 24.32
CA ASN A 53 -0.47 -1.57 24.18
C ASN A 53 0.01 -0.12 24.31
N TYR A 54 -0.84 0.82 23.93
CA TYR A 54 -0.59 2.25 24.13
C TYR A 54 -1.01 2.75 25.52
N ILE A 55 -2.14 2.26 26.02
CA ILE A 55 -2.70 2.56 27.34
C ILE A 55 -1.90 1.87 28.47
N LEU A 56 -0.92 1.00 28.19
CA LEU A 56 0.08 0.61 29.22
C LEU A 56 0.89 1.82 29.73
N HIS A 57 0.80 2.97 29.06
CA HIS A 57 1.24 4.29 29.52
C HIS A 57 0.05 5.16 30.00
N SER A 58 -0.98 4.52 30.57
CA SER A 58 -2.31 5.11 30.82
C SER A 58 -2.22 6.35 31.70
N PRO A 59 -3.04 7.38 31.43
CA PRO A 59 -3.37 8.38 32.42
C PRO A 59 -4.03 7.77 33.66
N GLY A 60 -3.23 7.36 34.64
CA GLY A 60 -3.68 6.78 35.91
C GLY A 60 -2.80 5.68 36.48
N SER A 61 -1.85 5.10 35.72
CA SER A 61 -0.81 4.27 36.32
C SER A 61 0.24 5.16 36.98
N SER A 62 0.62 4.84 38.22
CA SER A 62 1.69 5.54 38.95
C SER A 62 3.08 5.17 38.44
N GLU A 63 3.19 4.06 37.71
CA GLU A 63 4.44 3.57 37.14
C GLU A 63 4.36 3.58 35.62
N LEU A 64 5.27 4.33 35.02
CA LEU A 64 5.60 4.28 33.60
C LEU A 64 6.57 3.11 33.46
N HIS A 65 6.20 2.02 32.80
CA HIS A 65 7.20 1.01 32.45
C HIS A 65 8.26 1.69 31.58
N VAL A 66 9.49 1.80 32.08
CA VAL A 66 10.57 2.48 31.38
C VAL A 66 10.84 1.73 30.08
N TYR A 67 10.62 2.42 28.96
CA TYR A 67 10.98 1.93 27.64
C TYR A 67 12.50 1.90 27.53
N ASP A 68 13.08 0.73 27.77
CA ASP A 68 14.51 0.50 27.58
C ASP A 68 14.72 -0.49 26.42
N ILE A 69 15.34 0.01 25.35
CA ILE A 69 15.68 -0.76 24.15
C ILE A 69 16.62 -1.93 24.51
N MET A 70 17.34 -1.82 25.63
CA MET A 70 18.28 -2.84 26.08
C MET A 70 17.62 -4.06 26.75
N THR A 71 16.36 -3.98 27.17
CA THR A 71 15.69 -5.06 27.93
C THR A 71 14.36 -5.52 27.31
N ILE A 72 13.94 -4.90 26.21
CA ILE A 72 12.67 -5.19 25.56
C ILE A 72 12.73 -6.47 24.71
N ASP A 73 11.69 -7.29 24.82
CA ASP A 73 11.49 -8.43 23.95
C ASP A 73 11.09 -8.00 22.52
N THR A 74 11.46 -8.83 21.54
CA THR A 74 11.21 -8.63 20.10
C THR A 74 9.74 -8.45 19.78
N GLU A 75 8.85 -9.28 20.35
CA GLU A 75 7.41 -9.19 20.10
C GLU A 75 6.82 -7.89 20.65
N ARG A 76 7.22 -7.52 21.88
CA ARG A 76 6.81 -6.28 22.51
C ARG A 76 7.30 -5.07 21.74
N TYR A 77 8.55 -5.07 21.28
CA TYR A 77 9.11 -4.01 20.44
C TYR A 77 8.30 -3.83 19.13
N LYS A 78 7.95 -4.93 18.45
CA LYS A 78 7.11 -4.90 17.24
C LYS A 78 5.72 -4.31 17.52
N ALA A 79 5.06 -4.77 18.59
CA ALA A 79 3.72 -4.31 18.96
C ALA A 79 3.70 -2.81 19.32
N GLU A 80 4.67 -2.33 20.11
CA GLU A 80 4.78 -0.93 20.50
C GLU A 80 5.13 -0.02 19.31
N ARG A 81 6.08 -0.45 18.46
CA ARG A 81 6.46 0.28 17.23
C ARG A 81 5.26 0.43 16.30
N LEU A 82 4.54 -0.66 16.04
CA LEU A 82 3.32 -0.67 15.23
C LEU A 82 2.28 0.30 15.79
N THR A 83 1.97 0.19 17.07
CA THR A 83 0.97 1.04 17.74
C THR A 83 1.33 2.52 17.62
N LYS A 84 2.61 2.87 17.83
CA LYS A 84 3.11 4.24 17.72
C LYS A 84 3.00 4.79 16.30
N VAL A 85 3.38 4.00 15.29
CA VAL A 85 3.27 4.40 13.88
C VAL A 85 1.80 4.50 13.45
N SER A 86 0.99 3.49 13.74
CA SER A 86 -0.45 3.49 13.43
C SER A 86 -1.16 4.69 14.04
N PHE A 87 -0.91 5.02 15.31
CA PHE A 87 -1.55 6.19 15.94
C PHE A 87 -1.14 7.52 15.27
N ARG A 88 0.12 7.66 14.85
CA ARG A 88 0.59 8.84 14.09
C ARG A 88 -0.12 8.96 12.75
N VAL A 89 -0.26 7.85 12.04
CA VAL A 89 -0.91 7.84 10.73
C VAL A 89 -2.42 8.08 10.89
N ILE A 90 -3.09 7.41 11.82
CA ILE A 90 -4.52 7.60 12.11
C ILE A 90 -4.81 9.07 12.43
N THR A 91 -4.03 9.69 13.33
CA THR A 91 -4.22 11.11 13.70
C THR A 91 -4.03 12.06 12.52
N LEU A 92 -3.03 11.82 11.66
CA LEU A 92 -2.82 12.57 10.43
C LEU A 92 -3.97 12.39 9.42
N VAL A 93 -4.34 11.15 9.15
CA VAL A 93 -5.35 10.77 8.16
C VAL A 93 -6.72 11.32 8.54
N VAL A 94 -7.07 11.23 9.83
CA VAL A 94 -8.28 11.85 10.39
C VAL A 94 -8.24 13.36 10.17
N ALA A 95 -7.13 14.04 10.50
CA ALA A 95 -7.00 15.49 10.29
C ALA A 95 -7.12 15.89 8.80
N LEU A 96 -6.44 15.17 7.90
CA LEU A 96 -6.51 15.39 6.45
C LEU A 96 -7.91 15.19 5.89
N SER A 97 -8.62 14.16 6.35
CA SER A 97 -10.03 13.92 5.98
C SER A 97 -10.90 15.15 6.25
N ARG A 98 -10.74 15.78 7.43
CA ARG A 98 -11.50 16.98 7.81
C ARG A 98 -11.08 18.20 7.03
N ALA A 99 -9.79 18.37 6.79
CA ALA A 99 -9.27 19.43 5.93
C ALA A 99 -9.87 19.34 4.51
N PHE A 100 -9.98 18.13 3.95
CA PHE A 100 -10.57 17.94 2.64
C PHE A 100 -12.08 18.25 2.60
N LEU A 101 -12.83 17.79 3.60
CA LEU A 101 -14.25 18.16 3.75
C LEU A 101 -14.44 19.66 3.92
N LEU A 102 -13.56 20.32 4.68
CA LEU A 102 -13.60 21.76 4.88
C LEU A 102 -13.37 22.50 3.57
N MET A 103 -12.38 22.10 2.77
CA MET A 103 -12.12 22.69 1.46
C MET A 103 -13.33 22.56 0.51
N GLN A 104 -14.01 21.42 0.51
CA GLN A 104 -15.24 21.22 -0.28
C GLN A 104 -16.36 22.17 0.16
N HIS A 105 -16.62 22.27 1.47
CA HIS A 105 -17.66 23.15 1.99
C HIS A 105 -17.33 24.63 1.78
N LEU A 106 -16.05 25.02 1.91
CA LEU A 106 -15.59 26.38 1.59
C LEU A 106 -15.82 26.71 0.12
N ARG A 107 -15.55 25.76 -0.79
CA ARG A 107 -15.84 25.95 -2.22
C ARG A 107 -17.34 26.19 -2.46
N VAL A 108 -18.21 25.37 -1.87
CA VAL A 108 -19.67 25.53 -1.97
C VAL A 108 -20.12 26.88 -1.42
N LEU A 109 -19.55 27.34 -0.30
CA LEU A 109 -19.83 28.67 0.24
C LEU A 109 -19.41 29.80 -0.71
N ILE A 110 -18.23 29.69 -1.34
CA ILE A 110 -17.74 30.67 -2.31
C ILE A 110 -18.68 30.73 -3.52
N TYR A 111 -19.09 29.59 -4.08
CA TYR A 111 -20.06 29.57 -5.19
C TYR A 111 -21.41 30.13 -4.78
N ALA A 112 -21.95 29.74 -3.63
CA ALA A 112 -23.22 30.27 -3.12
C ALA A 112 -23.16 31.80 -2.96
N LYS A 113 -22.03 32.34 -2.48
CA LYS A 113 -21.80 33.79 -2.35
C LYS A 113 -21.69 34.48 -3.71
N LEU A 114 -21.01 33.88 -4.68
CA LEU A 114 -20.86 34.43 -6.02
C LEU A 114 -22.18 34.43 -6.82
N THR A 115 -23.03 33.43 -6.63
CA THR A 115 -24.32 33.30 -7.32
C THR A 115 -25.42 34.15 -6.67
N SER A 116 -25.36 34.38 -5.35
CA SER A 116 -26.32 35.23 -4.64
C SER A 116 -25.97 36.72 -4.80
N LYS A 117 -26.30 37.30 -5.95
CA LYS A 117 -26.05 38.74 -6.23
C LYS A 117 -27.04 39.71 -5.58
N GLY A 118 -27.96 39.26 -4.74
CA GLY A 118 -28.93 40.16 -4.10
C GLY A 118 -29.80 39.59 -2.99
N ASP A 119 -29.65 38.31 -2.62
CA ASP A 119 -30.47 37.69 -1.59
C ASP A 119 -29.67 37.48 -0.29
N ARG A 120 -30.34 37.49 0.86
CA ARG A 120 -29.63 37.39 2.16
C ARG A 120 -28.91 36.04 2.24
N PHE A 121 -27.58 36.09 2.35
CA PHE A 121 -26.74 34.90 2.49
C PHE A 121 -27.28 33.99 3.60
N PRO A 122 -27.67 32.74 3.29
CA PRO A 122 -28.28 31.86 4.28
C PRO A 122 -27.23 31.49 5.33
N ARG A 123 -27.30 32.12 6.51
CA ARG A 123 -26.45 31.83 7.68
C ARG A 123 -26.40 30.34 8.04
N ARG A 124 -27.41 29.57 7.62
CA ARG A 124 -27.54 28.12 7.78
C ARG A 124 -26.41 27.32 7.09
N LEU A 125 -25.87 27.82 5.97
CA LEU A 125 -24.75 27.17 5.27
C LEU A 125 -23.40 27.34 5.99
N LEU A 126 -23.27 28.26 6.97
CA LEU A 126 -22.03 28.50 7.71
C LEU A 126 -21.82 27.56 8.90
N ILE A 127 -22.89 26.92 9.39
CA ILE A 127 -22.85 26.11 10.63
C ILE A 127 -21.86 24.94 10.49
N VAL A 128 -21.93 24.22 9.37
CA VAL A 128 -21.09 23.04 9.09
C VAL A 128 -19.62 23.43 8.83
N PRO A 129 -19.31 24.41 7.96
CA PRO A 129 -17.95 24.92 7.80
C PRO A 129 -17.30 25.41 9.10
N ALA A 130 -18.05 26.13 9.95
CA ALA A 130 -17.52 26.62 11.22
C ALA A 130 -17.16 25.46 12.17
N GLY A 131 -18.03 24.45 12.28
CA GLY A 131 -17.74 23.23 13.04
C GLY A 131 -16.52 22.47 12.48
N LEU A 132 -16.41 22.37 11.16
CA LEU A 132 -15.27 21.72 10.49
C LEU A 132 -13.95 22.47 10.70
N ILE A 133 -13.94 23.81 10.73
CA ILE A 133 -12.72 24.60 11.03
C ILE A 133 -12.21 24.26 12.44
N VAL A 134 -13.11 24.30 13.43
CA VAL A 134 -12.77 24.00 14.83
C VAL A 134 -12.29 22.55 14.95
N SER A 135 -13.01 21.58 14.38
CA SER A 135 -12.60 20.17 14.39
C SER A 135 -11.25 19.95 13.71
N THR A 136 -11.04 20.54 12.52
CA THR A 136 -9.77 20.43 11.78
C THR A 136 -8.61 20.96 12.61
N ALA A 137 -8.76 22.13 13.25
CA ALA A 137 -7.72 22.72 14.09
C ALA A 137 -7.40 21.84 15.31
N LEU A 138 -8.41 21.30 15.99
CA LEU A 138 -8.23 20.40 17.13
C LEU A 138 -7.54 19.09 16.73
N MET A 139 -7.87 18.53 15.55
CA MET A 139 -7.27 17.29 15.04
C MET A 139 -5.80 17.49 14.62
N PHE A 140 -5.46 18.60 13.95
CA PHE A 140 -4.06 18.95 13.68
C PHE A 140 -3.29 19.23 14.98
N GLY A 141 -3.91 19.90 15.96
CA GLY A 141 -3.32 20.09 17.28
C GLY A 141 -2.99 18.77 17.97
N SER A 142 -3.90 17.79 17.90
CA SER A 142 -3.65 16.44 18.40
C SER A 142 -2.51 15.74 17.65
N PHE A 143 -2.43 15.88 16.32
CA PHE A 143 -1.35 15.30 15.53
C PHE A 143 0.01 15.92 15.88
N SER A 144 0.08 17.25 16.06
CA SER A 144 1.31 17.94 16.48
C SER A 144 1.82 17.44 17.84
N ILE A 145 0.92 17.18 18.80
CA ILE A 145 1.29 16.61 20.10
C ILE A 145 1.85 15.19 19.94
N THR A 146 1.25 14.36 19.08
CA THR A 146 1.70 12.99 18.81
C THR A 146 3.09 12.90 18.17
N MET A 147 3.47 13.93 17.40
CA MET A 147 4.80 14.00 16.79
C MET A 147 5.88 14.44 17.79
N ASN A 148 5.51 15.18 18.82
CA ASN A 148 6.45 15.68 19.82
C ASN A 148 6.73 14.64 20.92
N LYS A 149 7.91 14.70 21.54
CA LYS A 149 8.26 13.86 22.70
C LYS A 149 7.26 14.03 23.85
N TRP A 150 6.69 15.22 23.97
CA TRP A 150 5.66 15.55 24.96
C TRP A 150 4.39 14.67 24.86
N GLY A 151 4.07 14.14 23.68
CA GLY A 151 2.93 13.24 23.49
C GLY A 151 3.09 11.84 24.14
N LEU A 152 4.32 11.49 24.55
CA LEU A 152 4.65 10.26 25.27
C LEU A 152 4.53 10.42 26.79
N GLU A 153 4.48 11.65 27.30
CA GLU A 153 4.27 11.91 28.72
C GLU A 153 2.79 11.71 29.10
N PRO A 154 2.48 11.31 30.35
CA PRO A 154 1.11 11.07 30.79
C PRO A 154 0.18 12.27 30.59
N TYR A 155 0.72 13.48 30.77
CA TYR A 155 -0.04 14.72 30.60
C TYR A 155 -0.34 15.02 29.12
N GLY A 156 0.66 14.93 28.25
CA GLY A 156 0.47 15.07 26.80
C GLY A 156 -0.47 14.00 26.24
N ALA A 157 -0.44 12.80 26.81
CA ALA A 157 -1.35 11.72 26.47
C ALA A 157 -2.81 12.00 26.85
N LYS A 158 -3.09 12.68 27.97
CA LYS A 158 -4.46 13.12 28.31
C LYS A 158 -4.98 14.17 27.32
N ILE A 159 -4.15 15.16 27.02
CA ILE A 159 -4.54 16.29 26.17
C ILE A 159 -4.90 15.82 24.76
N LYS A 160 -4.11 14.94 24.14
CA LYS A 160 -4.40 14.44 22.78
C LYS A 160 -5.78 13.74 22.70
N TYR A 161 -6.13 12.90 23.68
CA TYR A 161 -7.43 12.22 23.69
C TYR A 161 -8.58 13.19 23.97
N ALA A 162 -8.37 14.18 24.82
CA ALA A 162 -9.35 15.24 25.04
C ALA A 162 -9.61 16.06 23.77
N LEU A 163 -8.55 16.45 23.04
CA LEU A 163 -8.67 17.16 21.76
C LEU A 163 -9.44 16.33 20.72
N TRP A 164 -9.15 15.02 20.63
CA TRP A 164 -9.87 14.09 19.78
C TRP A 164 -11.36 14.00 20.12
N GLY A 165 -11.69 13.79 21.39
CA GLY A 165 -13.07 13.68 21.85
C GLY A 165 -13.88 14.95 21.63
N VAL A 166 -13.28 16.12 21.91
CA VAL A 166 -13.92 17.43 21.68
C VAL A 166 -14.15 17.69 20.20
N ALA A 167 -13.19 17.37 19.33
CA ALA A 167 -13.35 17.54 17.88
C ALA A 167 -14.52 16.72 17.32
N ILE A 168 -14.64 15.44 17.73
CA ILE A 168 -15.76 14.58 17.34
C ILE A 168 -17.10 15.12 17.88
N LEU A 169 -17.13 15.58 19.14
CA LEU A 169 -18.34 16.15 19.74
C LEU A 169 -18.82 17.39 18.97
N VAL A 170 -17.90 18.29 18.60
CA VAL A 170 -18.21 19.50 17.80
C VAL A 170 -18.81 19.11 16.44
N GLU A 171 -18.28 18.09 15.78
CA GLU A 171 -18.82 17.58 14.50
C GLU A 171 -20.23 17.00 14.68
N ILE A 172 -20.45 16.16 15.69
CA ILE A 172 -21.76 15.58 15.97
C ILE A 172 -22.81 16.69 16.16
N VAL A 173 -22.49 17.72 16.96
CA VAL A 173 -23.40 18.85 17.19
C VAL A 173 -23.67 19.62 15.89
N ALA A 174 -22.65 19.88 15.07
CA ALA A 174 -22.82 20.59 13.79
C ALA A 174 -23.71 19.81 12.79
N HIS A 175 -23.55 18.48 12.71
CA HIS A 175 -24.35 17.64 11.82
C HIS A 175 -25.79 17.40 12.33
N VAL A 176 -25.98 17.27 13.64
CA VAL A 176 -27.33 17.21 14.25
C VAL A 176 -28.08 18.52 13.99
N ALA A 177 -27.41 19.67 14.16
CA ALA A 177 -28.01 20.96 13.86
C ALA A 177 -28.40 21.11 12.37
N ARG A 178 -27.60 20.57 11.45
CA ARG A 178 -27.91 20.55 10.01
C ARG A 178 -29.13 19.67 9.69
N THR A 179 -29.14 18.44 10.18
CA THR A 179 -30.21 17.45 9.86
C THR A 179 -31.57 17.86 10.38
N GLN A 180 -31.67 18.50 11.55
CA GLN A 180 -32.94 19.05 12.03
C GLN A 180 -33.51 20.18 11.16
N LEU A 181 -32.68 20.84 10.35
CA LEU A 181 -33.10 21.90 9.43
C LEU A 181 -33.58 21.35 8.08
N GLU A 182 -33.08 20.20 7.63
CA GLU A 182 -33.41 19.58 6.33
C GLU A 182 -34.74 18.80 6.36
N ILE A 183 -35.14 18.22 7.50
CA ILE A 183 -36.40 17.45 7.65
C ILE A 183 -37.66 18.28 7.34
N ASN A 184 -37.57 19.62 7.39
CA ASN A 184 -38.69 20.50 7.10
C ASN A 184 -39.02 20.66 5.59
N HIS A 185 -38.21 20.15 4.67
CA HIS A 185 -38.48 20.24 3.23
C HIS A 185 -38.33 18.86 2.59
N GLY A 186 -39.47 18.17 2.47
CA GLY A 186 -39.58 16.76 2.07
C GLY A 186 -38.93 16.41 0.72
N ILE A 187 -37.68 15.93 0.78
CA ILE A 187 -36.99 15.36 -0.38
C ILE A 187 -37.16 13.84 -0.35
N ARG A 188 -37.87 13.34 -1.36
CA ARG A 188 -38.23 11.95 -1.57
C ARG A 188 -37.08 11.20 -2.27
N LEU A 189 -36.43 10.27 -1.59
CA LEU A 189 -35.42 9.38 -2.16
C LEU A 189 -36.07 8.43 -3.19
N ARG A 190 -35.54 8.42 -4.41
CA ARG A 190 -36.12 7.69 -5.55
C ARG A 190 -35.57 6.26 -5.61
N SER A 191 -36.49 5.31 -5.39
CA SER A 191 -36.56 3.89 -5.75
C SER A 191 -35.39 3.25 -6.54
N HIS A 192 -34.78 2.24 -5.92
CA HIS A 192 -33.99 1.16 -6.53
C HIS A 192 -34.83 0.27 -7.48
N GLY A 193 -34.18 -0.33 -8.48
CA GLY A 193 -34.76 -1.48 -9.20
C GLY A 193 -34.33 -1.68 -10.66
N SER A 194 -33.03 -1.80 -10.95
CA SER A 194 -32.55 -2.27 -12.26
C SER A 194 -31.45 -3.32 -12.10
N ILE A 195 -31.46 -4.35 -12.95
CA ILE A 195 -30.41 -5.38 -13.01
C ILE A 195 -29.03 -4.76 -13.28
N ALA A 196 -28.97 -3.66 -14.03
CA ALA A 196 -27.73 -2.91 -14.25
C ALA A 196 -27.23 -2.24 -12.96
N THR A 197 -28.13 -1.76 -12.10
CA THR A 197 -27.80 -1.24 -10.77
C THR A 197 -27.22 -2.36 -9.90
N ARG A 198 -27.82 -3.56 -9.92
CA ARG A 198 -27.29 -4.71 -9.17
C ARG A 198 -25.91 -5.17 -9.65
N LEU A 199 -25.67 -5.15 -10.96
CA LEU A 199 -24.38 -5.55 -11.52
C LEU A 199 -23.29 -4.51 -11.21
N CYS A 200 -23.65 -3.23 -11.22
CA CYS A 200 -22.82 -2.14 -10.75
C CYS A 200 -22.51 -2.26 -9.25
N ASP A 201 -23.50 -2.60 -8.42
CA ASP A 201 -23.31 -2.86 -7.00
C ASP A 201 -22.32 -4.02 -6.77
N ILE A 202 -22.42 -5.11 -7.54
CA ILE A 202 -21.47 -6.24 -7.48
C ILE A 202 -20.05 -5.81 -7.87
N THR A 203 -19.90 -5.02 -8.93
CA THR A 203 -18.60 -4.47 -9.31
C THR A 203 -17.99 -3.60 -8.21
N THR A 204 -18.79 -2.75 -7.58
CA THR A 204 -18.34 -1.94 -6.45
C THR A 204 -17.93 -2.81 -5.26
N ILE A 205 -18.64 -3.91 -4.99
CA ILE A 205 -18.25 -4.87 -3.95
C ILE A 205 -16.90 -5.52 -4.29
N ILE A 206 -16.73 -6.03 -5.51
CA ILE A 206 -15.49 -6.70 -5.94
C ILE A 206 -14.30 -5.75 -5.87
N ILE A 207 -14.45 -4.52 -6.38
CA ILE A 207 -13.40 -3.50 -6.28
C ILE A 207 -13.15 -3.12 -4.82
N GLY A 208 -14.21 -3.02 -4.00
CA GLY A 208 -14.10 -2.74 -2.57
C GLY A 208 -13.32 -3.81 -1.80
N GLU A 209 -13.57 -5.09 -2.08
CA GLU A 209 -12.82 -6.20 -1.51
C GLU A 209 -11.35 -6.21 -1.98
N GLY A 210 -11.10 -5.91 -3.27
CA GLY A 210 -9.74 -5.75 -3.77
C GLY A 210 -8.99 -4.58 -3.12
N ILE A 211 -9.67 -3.45 -2.89
CA ILE A 211 -9.12 -2.32 -2.12
C ILE A 211 -8.81 -2.74 -0.69
N ASN A 212 -9.73 -3.47 -0.04
CA ASN A 212 -9.53 -3.95 1.31
C ASN A 212 -8.32 -4.91 1.41
N ALA A 213 -8.14 -5.78 0.42
CA ALA A 213 -6.98 -6.66 0.33
C ALA A 213 -5.67 -5.88 0.16
N ILE A 214 -5.63 -4.86 -0.72
CA ILE A 214 -4.46 -3.99 -0.90
C ILE A 214 -4.21 -3.13 0.35
N ALA A 215 -5.24 -2.59 0.99
CA ALA A 215 -5.10 -1.87 2.26
C ALA A 215 -4.57 -2.79 3.37
N GLY A 216 -4.95 -4.08 3.33
CA GLY A 216 -4.41 -5.11 4.20
C GLY A 216 -2.91 -5.33 4.06
N THR A 217 -2.31 -5.11 2.87
CA THR A 217 -0.85 -5.24 2.68
C THR A 217 -0.08 -4.03 3.19
N PHE A 218 -0.69 -2.85 3.22
CA PHE A 218 -0.08 -1.66 3.83
C PHE A 218 0.22 -1.87 5.31
N TYR A 219 -0.55 -2.72 6.01
CA TYR A 219 -0.23 -3.12 7.37
C TYR A 219 1.15 -3.80 7.48
N ALA A 220 1.45 -4.76 6.60
CA ALA A 220 2.75 -5.42 6.54
C ALA A 220 3.88 -4.42 6.21
N ILE A 221 3.63 -3.50 5.27
CA ILE A 221 4.56 -2.42 4.91
C ILE A 221 4.86 -1.51 6.10
N LEU A 222 3.85 -1.17 6.92
CA LEU A 222 4.02 -0.32 8.10
C LEU A 222 4.80 -1.00 9.23
N GLN A 223 4.67 -2.33 9.36
CA GLN A 223 5.45 -3.12 10.30
C GLN A 223 6.90 -3.29 9.87
N ALA A 224 7.13 -3.39 8.57
CA ALA A 224 8.43 -3.68 8.03
C ALA A 224 9.48 -2.62 8.45
N PRO A 225 10.69 -3.05 8.81
CA PRO A 225 11.81 -2.14 8.99
C PRO A 225 12.26 -1.60 7.61
N GLY A 226 12.60 -0.30 7.54
CA GLY A 226 13.08 0.32 6.30
C GLY A 226 12.00 0.70 5.30
N PHE A 227 11.02 1.53 5.71
CA PHE A 227 10.09 2.14 4.76
C PHE A 227 10.85 3.03 3.77
N SER A 228 10.99 2.56 2.53
CA SER A 228 11.74 3.23 1.48
C SER A 228 10.85 4.15 0.65
N GLY A 229 11.44 5.18 0.04
CA GLY A 229 10.77 6.05 -0.92
C GLY A 229 10.08 5.28 -2.07
N PRO A 230 10.75 4.28 -2.69
CA PRO A 230 10.15 3.41 -3.71
C PRO A 230 8.88 2.69 -3.23
N THR A 231 8.88 2.11 -2.02
CA THR A 231 7.69 1.44 -1.47
C THR A 231 6.53 2.42 -1.29
N GLY A 232 6.79 3.62 -0.77
CA GLY A 232 5.79 4.68 -0.66
C GLY A 232 5.24 5.12 -2.01
N ALA A 233 6.09 5.25 -3.04
CA ALA A 233 5.66 5.54 -4.40
C ALA A 233 4.78 4.42 -4.97
N GLY A 234 5.13 3.16 -4.73
CA GLY A 234 4.33 1.99 -5.13
C GLY A 234 2.93 2.01 -4.53
N VAL A 235 2.78 2.37 -3.26
CA VAL A 235 1.49 2.55 -2.57
C VAL A 235 0.63 3.62 -3.25
N VAL A 236 1.23 4.77 -3.57
CA VAL A 236 0.53 5.86 -4.28
C VAL A 236 0.13 5.42 -5.69
N CYS A 237 1.01 4.72 -6.41
CA CYS A 237 0.71 4.17 -7.72
C CYS A 237 -0.45 3.15 -7.66
N CYS A 238 -0.53 2.29 -6.64
CA CYS A 238 -1.67 1.39 -6.45
C CYS A 238 -2.99 2.15 -6.33
N ALA A 239 -3.01 3.23 -5.54
CA ALA A 239 -4.20 4.06 -5.39
C ALA A 239 -4.60 4.73 -6.71
N ILE A 240 -3.62 5.21 -7.49
CA ILE A 240 -3.84 5.78 -8.83
C ILE A 240 -4.48 4.75 -9.76
N ILE A 241 -3.97 3.52 -9.77
CA ILE A 241 -4.51 2.43 -10.61
C ILE A 241 -5.96 2.14 -10.23
N VAL A 242 -6.25 1.91 -8.95
CA VAL A 242 -7.61 1.62 -8.49
C VAL A 242 -8.56 2.78 -8.82
N PHE A 243 -8.12 4.01 -8.61
CA PHE A 243 -8.93 5.18 -8.89
C PHE A 243 -9.28 5.30 -10.37
N PHE A 244 -8.29 5.20 -11.26
CA PHE A 244 -8.54 5.26 -12.69
C PHE A 244 -9.30 4.04 -13.21
N LEU A 245 -9.12 2.87 -12.63
CA LEU A 245 -9.90 1.69 -12.94
C LEU A 245 -11.39 1.93 -12.67
N VAL A 246 -11.72 2.44 -11.49
CA VAL A 246 -13.09 2.83 -11.10
C VAL A 246 -13.62 3.90 -12.04
N TYR A 247 -12.84 4.97 -12.26
CA TYR A 247 -13.24 6.07 -13.12
C TYR A 247 -13.58 5.62 -14.55
N LEU A 248 -12.67 4.90 -15.20
CA LEU A 248 -12.83 4.45 -16.59
C LEU A 248 -13.99 3.46 -16.77
N TYR A 249 -14.36 2.73 -15.71
CA TYR A 249 -15.54 1.87 -15.69
C TYR A 249 -16.84 2.69 -15.61
N PHE A 250 -16.93 3.63 -14.67
CA PHE A 250 -18.15 4.40 -14.44
C PHE A 250 -18.46 5.44 -15.53
N GLU A 251 -17.43 6.00 -16.19
CA GLU A 251 -17.61 6.96 -17.27
C GLU A 251 -18.29 6.35 -18.52
N GLY A 252 -18.19 5.03 -18.72
CA GLY A 252 -18.81 4.31 -19.83
C GLY A 252 -20.33 4.08 -19.70
N ALA A 253 -20.95 4.45 -18.57
CA ALA A 253 -22.31 4.02 -18.22
C ALA A 253 -23.44 4.75 -19.00
N ALA A 254 -23.67 4.39 -20.27
CA ALA A 254 -24.83 4.85 -21.05
C ALA A 254 -26.07 3.93 -20.89
N PRO A 255 -27.31 4.45 -21.01
CA PRO A 255 -28.52 3.63 -20.91
C PRO A 255 -28.66 2.65 -22.10
N LEU A 256 -28.79 1.37 -21.77
CA LEU A 256 -28.90 0.27 -22.74
C LEU A 256 -30.27 0.26 -23.45
N ARG A 257 -30.26 0.36 -24.78
CA ARG A 257 -31.50 0.47 -25.61
C ARG A 257 -32.13 -0.85 -26.04
N THR A 258 -31.38 -1.95 -26.16
CA THR A 258 -31.91 -3.22 -26.71
C THR A 258 -31.63 -4.43 -25.83
N VAL A 259 -32.54 -5.41 -25.83
CA VAL A 259 -32.47 -6.63 -24.99
C VAL A 259 -31.24 -7.49 -25.34
N ARG A 260 -30.94 -7.67 -26.63
CA ARG A 260 -29.75 -8.43 -27.09
C ARG A 260 -28.44 -7.78 -26.64
N ARG A 261 -28.34 -6.46 -26.69
CA ARG A 261 -27.16 -5.73 -26.19
C ARG A 261 -27.03 -5.79 -24.68
N ARG A 262 -28.15 -5.76 -23.95
CA ARG A 262 -28.15 -5.99 -22.50
C ARG A 262 -27.59 -7.38 -22.15
N ALA A 263 -27.99 -8.42 -22.88
CA ALA A 263 -27.44 -9.77 -22.67
C ALA A 263 -25.94 -9.85 -23.00
N ALA A 264 -25.51 -9.31 -24.15
CA ALA A 264 -24.09 -9.27 -24.53
C ALA A 264 -23.24 -8.46 -23.54
N TRP A 265 -23.77 -7.34 -23.02
CA TRP A 265 -23.13 -6.53 -22.00
C TRP A 265 -22.94 -7.30 -20.69
N VAL A 266 -23.96 -8.02 -20.23
CA VAL A 266 -23.85 -8.89 -19.04
C VAL A 266 -22.80 -9.99 -19.26
N MET A 267 -22.76 -10.61 -20.44
CA MET A 267 -21.76 -11.64 -20.74
C MET A 267 -20.32 -11.10 -20.74
N MET A 268 -20.09 -9.89 -21.27
CA MET A 268 -18.77 -9.27 -21.30
C MET A 268 -18.34 -8.64 -19.97
N HIS A 269 -19.31 -8.38 -19.09
CA HIS A 269 -19.04 -7.91 -17.73
C HIS A 269 -18.29 -8.96 -16.90
N LEU A 270 -18.54 -10.24 -17.12
CA LEU A 270 -17.87 -11.33 -16.39
C LEU A 270 -16.37 -11.44 -16.70
N PRO A 271 -15.92 -11.52 -17.98
CA PRO A 271 -14.49 -11.48 -18.32
C PRO A 271 -13.79 -10.23 -17.79
N TRP A 272 -14.46 -9.07 -17.85
CA TRP A 272 -13.91 -7.83 -17.30
C TRP A 272 -13.75 -7.91 -15.78
N LEU A 273 -14.77 -8.38 -15.05
CA LEU A 273 -14.69 -8.57 -13.60
C LEU A 273 -13.58 -9.55 -13.21
N LEU A 274 -13.46 -10.67 -13.92
CA LEU A 274 -12.38 -11.63 -13.70
C LEU A 274 -11.01 -10.99 -13.91
N SER A 275 -10.86 -10.22 -14.99
CA SER A 275 -9.63 -9.49 -15.29
C SER A 275 -9.27 -8.49 -14.18
N VAL A 276 -10.27 -7.76 -13.67
CA VAL A 276 -10.09 -6.82 -12.56
C VAL A 276 -9.66 -7.53 -11.28
N ILE A 277 -10.28 -8.67 -10.95
CA ILE A 277 -9.90 -9.46 -9.77
C ILE A 277 -8.44 -9.90 -9.88
N LEU A 278 -8.05 -10.47 -11.02
CA LEU A 278 -6.68 -10.93 -11.26
C LEU A 278 -5.68 -9.77 -11.28
N LEU A 279 -6.06 -8.60 -11.80
CA LEU A 279 -5.25 -7.40 -11.77
C LEU A 279 -5.04 -6.89 -10.34
N LEU A 280 -6.10 -6.78 -9.54
CA LEU A 280 -6.01 -6.31 -8.15
C LEU A 280 -5.20 -7.27 -7.28
N GLU A 281 -5.39 -8.58 -7.46
CA GLU A 281 -4.58 -9.62 -6.80
C GLU A 281 -3.11 -9.55 -7.25
N GLY A 282 -2.86 -9.35 -8.55
CA GLY A 282 -1.51 -9.16 -9.09
C GLY A 282 -0.81 -7.92 -8.52
N ILE A 283 -1.52 -6.79 -8.44
CA ILE A 283 -1.02 -5.54 -7.84
C ILE A 283 -0.67 -5.75 -6.37
N LYS A 284 -1.56 -6.43 -5.63
CA LYS A 284 -1.33 -6.79 -4.21
C LYS A 284 -0.04 -7.59 -4.04
N ASN A 285 0.12 -8.67 -4.80
CA ASN A 285 1.27 -9.57 -4.68
C ASN A 285 2.57 -8.90 -5.14
N GLN A 286 2.51 -8.06 -6.19
CA GLN A 286 3.66 -7.29 -6.63
C GLN A 286 4.09 -6.24 -5.59
N LEU A 287 3.13 -5.58 -4.94
CA LEU A 287 3.43 -4.61 -3.90
C LEU A 287 4.08 -5.29 -2.69
N LEU A 288 3.58 -6.46 -2.27
CA LEU A 288 4.21 -7.25 -1.22
C LEU A 288 5.64 -7.66 -1.58
N LEU A 289 5.85 -8.15 -2.80
CA LEU A 289 7.17 -8.57 -3.28
C LEU A 289 8.17 -7.40 -3.30
N SER A 290 7.82 -6.27 -3.92
CA SER A 290 8.70 -5.09 -3.97
C SER A 290 8.99 -4.53 -2.58
N SER A 291 7.98 -4.54 -1.68
CA SER A 291 8.17 -4.09 -0.30
C SER A 291 9.08 -5.03 0.48
N PHE A 292 8.93 -6.35 0.29
CA PHE A 292 9.81 -7.36 0.88
C PHE A 292 11.25 -7.20 0.39
N LEU A 293 11.48 -7.12 -0.92
CA LEU A 293 12.83 -6.99 -1.49
C LEU A 293 13.52 -5.71 -1.00
N ASN A 294 12.79 -4.59 -0.98
CA ASN A 294 13.31 -3.32 -0.47
C ASN A 294 13.63 -3.38 1.03
N SER A 295 12.73 -3.95 1.84
CA SER A 295 12.93 -4.08 3.29
C SER A 295 14.08 -5.02 3.61
N ALA A 296 14.13 -6.20 2.98
CA ALA A 296 15.20 -7.18 3.15
C ALA A 296 16.55 -6.60 2.71
N GLY A 297 16.62 -5.92 1.57
CA GLY A 297 17.84 -5.26 1.10
C GLY A 297 18.33 -4.16 2.04
N HIS A 298 17.43 -3.30 2.53
CA HIS A 298 17.77 -2.26 3.51
C HIS A 298 18.28 -2.86 4.82
N MET A 299 17.64 -3.92 5.32
CA MET A 299 18.07 -4.60 6.54
C MET A 299 19.41 -5.29 6.38
N LEU A 300 19.64 -5.95 5.25
CA LEU A 300 20.90 -6.60 4.93
C LEU A 300 22.05 -5.59 4.90
N LEU A 301 21.87 -4.46 4.18
CA LEU A 301 22.86 -3.39 4.14
C LEU A 301 23.12 -2.80 5.52
N LYS A 302 22.07 -2.56 6.31
CA LYS A 302 22.19 -2.01 7.66
C LYS A 302 22.94 -2.95 8.60
N VAL A 303 22.63 -4.24 8.58
CA VAL A 303 23.34 -5.25 9.40
C VAL A 303 24.81 -5.32 8.99
N LEU A 304 25.10 -5.34 7.68
CA LEU A 304 26.47 -5.38 7.18
C LEU A 304 27.27 -4.12 7.53
N GLU A 305 26.68 -2.93 7.37
CA GLU A 305 27.28 -1.65 7.78
C GLU A 305 27.56 -1.64 9.29
N THR A 306 26.61 -2.13 10.09
CA THR A 306 26.75 -2.23 11.54
C THR A 306 27.95 -3.12 11.89
N ILE A 307 28.06 -4.30 11.29
CA ILE A 307 29.14 -5.25 11.56
C ILE A 307 30.50 -4.72 11.11
N THR A 308 30.57 -4.12 9.92
CA THR A 308 31.82 -3.53 9.41
C THR A 308 32.29 -2.33 10.24
N SER A 309 31.36 -1.56 10.82
CA SER A 309 31.70 -0.48 11.75
C SER A 309 32.24 -1.00 13.09
N VAL A 310 31.72 -2.11 13.59
CA VAL A 310 32.18 -2.75 14.83
C VAL A 310 33.57 -3.37 14.66
N GLY A 311 33.89 -3.94 13.49
CA GLY A 311 35.23 -4.48 13.24
C GLY A 311 36.37 -3.47 13.41
N ASN A 312 36.06 -2.17 13.44
CA ASN A 312 37.01 -1.09 13.68
C ASN A 312 37.01 -0.58 15.15
N MET A 313 36.12 -1.08 16.01
CA MET A 313 35.97 -0.67 17.41
C MET A 313 36.50 -1.77 18.33
N SER A 314 37.45 -1.43 19.19
CA SER A 314 38.21 -2.39 20.01
C SER A 314 37.58 -2.72 21.38
N ASP A 315 36.32 -2.34 21.65
CA ASP A 315 35.72 -2.46 22.98
C ASP A 315 34.36 -3.20 22.96
N ASP A 316 34.22 -4.19 23.84
CA ASP A 316 33.15 -5.21 23.83
C ASP A 316 31.77 -4.64 24.27
N MET A 317 31.81 -3.56 25.07
CA MET A 317 30.61 -2.91 25.60
C MET A 317 29.82 -2.14 24.54
N ASP A 318 30.47 -1.73 23.44
CA ASP A 318 29.85 -0.99 22.33
C ASP A 318 29.10 -1.91 21.36
N LEU A 319 29.56 -3.16 21.18
CA LEU A 319 28.98 -4.11 20.22
C LEU A 319 27.51 -4.46 20.56
N SER A 320 27.24 -4.73 21.84
CA SER A 320 25.88 -5.05 22.31
C SER A 320 24.89 -3.88 22.16
N GLN A 321 25.36 -2.64 22.39
CA GLN A 321 24.56 -1.43 22.26
C GLN A 321 24.24 -1.10 20.79
N ILE A 322 25.15 -1.47 19.88
CA ILE A 322 25.04 -1.20 18.45
C ILE A 322 24.20 -2.28 17.74
N MET A 323 24.44 -3.56 18.01
CA MET A 323 23.76 -4.65 17.31
C MET A 323 22.32 -4.88 17.76
N ARG A 324 22.04 -4.73 19.07
CA ARG A 324 20.71 -5.00 19.62
C ARG A 324 19.61 -4.17 18.92
N PRO A 325 19.72 -2.84 18.74
CA PRO A 325 18.70 -2.07 18.03
C PRO A 325 18.49 -2.51 16.57
N SER A 326 19.55 -2.91 15.87
CA SER A 326 19.49 -3.35 14.47
C SER A 326 18.82 -4.73 14.35
N LEU A 327 19.15 -5.67 15.22
CA LEU A 327 18.53 -7.00 15.24
C LEU A 327 17.08 -6.98 15.75
N LEU A 328 16.76 -6.15 16.75
CA LEU A 328 15.38 -5.95 17.19
C LEU A 328 14.51 -5.41 16.04
N GLN A 329 15.06 -4.56 15.17
CA GLN A 329 14.36 -4.13 13.95
C GLN A 329 14.15 -5.28 12.95
N ALA A 330 15.08 -6.24 12.88
CA ALA A 330 14.93 -7.48 12.11
C ALA A 330 14.01 -8.51 12.79
N GLY A 331 13.57 -8.24 14.03
CA GLY A 331 12.81 -9.17 14.84
C GLY A 331 13.63 -10.34 15.37
N LEU A 332 14.94 -10.16 15.56
CA LEU A 332 15.86 -11.14 16.12
C LEU A 332 16.35 -10.69 17.50
N SER A 333 16.62 -11.66 18.38
CA SER A 333 17.22 -11.44 19.69
C SER A 333 18.74 -11.39 19.59
N TRP A 334 19.40 -10.38 20.14
CA TRP A 334 20.87 -10.30 20.13
C TRP A 334 21.49 -11.42 20.95
N GLU A 335 20.92 -11.73 22.11
CA GLU A 335 21.44 -12.75 23.03
C GLU A 335 21.45 -14.13 22.39
N GLU A 336 20.40 -14.48 21.66
CA GLU A 336 20.30 -15.74 20.93
C GLU A 336 21.35 -15.81 19.81
N GLN A 337 21.49 -14.73 19.03
CA GLN A 337 22.46 -14.69 17.93
C GLN A 337 23.92 -14.65 18.42
N ALA A 338 24.19 -13.97 19.54
CA ALA A 338 25.51 -13.97 20.16
C ALA A 338 25.86 -15.35 20.74
N GLN A 339 24.90 -16.03 21.38
CA GLN A 339 25.10 -17.40 21.85
C GLN A 339 25.37 -18.37 20.69
N ASP A 340 24.65 -18.24 19.57
CA ASP A 340 24.91 -19.05 18.37
C ASP A 340 26.34 -18.82 17.84
N LEU A 341 26.79 -17.57 17.77
CA LEU A 341 28.17 -17.23 17.40
C LEU A 341 29.20 -17.89 18.32
N PHE A 342 29.06 -17.74 19.64
CA PHE A 342 30.00 -18.34 20.60
C PHE A 342 29.99 -19.88 20.52
N THR A 343 28.82 -20.48 20.27
CA THR A 343 28.69 -21.93 20.10
C THR A 343 29.42 -22.40 18.84
N LEU A 344 29.31 -21.64 17.74
CA LEU A 344 30.03 -21.90 16.49
C LEU A 344 31.54 -21.76 16.67
N MET A 345 32.01 -20.67 17.30
CA MET A 345 33.45 -20.46 17.56
C MET A 345 34.04 -21.59 18.41
N ASN A 346 33.35 -21.98 19.49
CA ASN A 346 33.81 -23.07 20.35
C ASN A 346 33.82 -24.44 19.64
N ALA A 347 32.95 -24.64 18.65
CA ALA A 347 32.88 -25.89 17.90
C ALA A 347 33.95 -25.99 16.80
N THR A 348 34.44 -24.86 16.27
CA THR A 348 35.45 -24.84 15.21
C THR A 348 36.89 -24.77 15.74
N VAL A 349 37.10 -24.20 16.93
CA VAL A 349 38.43 -24.10 17.54
C VAL A 349 38.86 -25.46 18.12
N VAL A 350 39.93 -26.03 17.57
CA VAL A 350 40.54 -27.28 18.05
C VAL A 350 41.58 -26.95 19.12
N SER A 351 41.46 -27.55 20.30
CA SER A 351 42.50 -27.46 21.34
C SER A 351 43.84 -27.97 20.78
N ASP A 352 44.90 -27.17 20.89
CA ASP A 352 46.26 -27.42 20.37
C ASP A 352 46.55 -27.04 18.90
N ALA A 353 45.64 -26.32 18.23
CA ALA A 353 45.91 -25.74 16.92
C ALA A 353 46.91 -24.56 16.99
N SER A 354 47.60 -24.26 15.87
CA SER A 354 48.42 -23.05 15.78
C SER A 354 47.55 -21.78 15.86
N GLU A 355 48.15 -20.66 16.26
CA GLU A 355 47.46 -19.35 16.31
C GLU A 355 46.86 -18.99 14.93
N GLU A 356 47.59 -19.28 13.85
CA GLU A 356 47.12 -19.04 12.48
C GLU A 356 45.92 -19.92 12.11
N ALA A 357 45.93 -21.21 12.50
CA ALA A 357 44.81 -22.11 12.27
C ALA A 357 43.58 -21.74 13.11
N THR A 358 43.81 -21.24 14.33
CA THR A 358 42.75 -20.77 15.24
C THR A 358 42.08 -19.52 14.66
N ASN A 359 42.87 -18.52 14.25
CA ASN A 359 42.35 -17.31 13.62
C ASN A 359 41.56 -17.61 12.33
N ALA A 360 42.03 -18.57 11.52
CA ALA A 360 41.31 -18.99 10.31
C ALA A 360 39.96 -19.65 10.64
N ALA A 361 39.93 -20.55 11.64
CA ALA A 361 38.71 -21.22 12.09
C ALA A 361 37.69 -20.26 12.71
N GLU A 362 38.16 -19.24 13.45
CA GLU A 362 37.31 -18.17 13.99
C GLU A 362 36.71 -17.31 12.88
N MET A 363 37.51 -16.95 11.86
CA MET A 363 37.04 -16.17 10.71
C MET A 363 35.98 -16.93 9.89
N GLU A 364 36.16 -18.25 9.72
CA GLU A 364 35.16 -19.11 9.06
C GLU A 364 33.88 -19.24 9.89
N ALA A 365 33.98 -19.44 11.21
CA ALA A 365 32.82 -19.50 12.10
C ALA A 365 32.03 -18.18 12.08
N PHE A 366 32.73 -17.04 12.13
CA PHE A 366 32.12 -15.72 12.03
C PHE A 366 31.44 -15.51 10.66
N GLY A 367 32.08 -15.93 9.58
CA GLY A 367 31.53 -15.87 8.22
C GLY A 367 30.25 -16.70 8.06
N VAL A 368 30.25 -17.93 8.58
CA VAL A 368 29.07 -18.81 8.59
C VAL A 368 27.95 -18.22 9.44
N TRP A 369 28.27 -17.74 10.64
CA TRP A 369 27.30 -17.05 11.50
C TRP A 369 26.67 -15.86 10.80
N LEU A 370 27.46 -15.03 10.12
CA LEU A 370 26.97 -13.89 9.35
C LEU A 370 25.95 -14.32 8.29
N LEU A 371 26.25 -15.36 7.50
CA LEU A 371 25.32 -15.87 6.49
C LEU A 371 24.01 -16.41 7.12
N ARG A 372 24.09 -17.10 8.25
CA ARG A 372 22.91 -17.57 9.01
C ARG A 372 22.07 -16.41 9.54
N LEU A 373 22.73 -15.36 10.03
CA LEU A 373 22.09 -14.14 10.50
C LEU A 373 21.36 -13.40 9.36
N LEU A 374 22.00 -13.30 8.19
CA LEU A 374 21.41 -12.72 6.99
C LEU A 374 20.17 -13.51 6.53
N LEU A 375 20.25 -14.84 6.50
CA LEU A 375 19.09 -15.68 6.17
C LEU A 375 17.96 -15.52 7.18
N SER A 376 18.26 -15.50 8.48
CA SER A 376 17.26 -15.35 9.54
C SER A 376 16.58 -13.98 9.47
N THR A 377 17.33 -12.93 9.16
CA THR A 377 16.82 -11.57 8.93
C THR A 377 15.90 -11.52 7.70
N THR A 378 16.31 -12.15 6.60
CA THR A 378 15.51 -12.25 5.37
C THR A 378 14.23 -13.06 5.59
N LEU A 379 14.30 -14.18 6.31
CA LEU A 379 13.15 -15.02 6.63
C LEU A 379 12.15 -14.30 7.54
N ASN A 380 12.60 -13.63 8.59
CA ASN A 380 11.73 -12.82 9.44
C ASN A 380 11.07 -11.67 8.67
N SER A 381 11.81 -11.06 7.75
CA SER A 381 11.26 -10.06 6.84
C SER A 381 10.20 -10.68 5.92
N TYR A 382 10.48 -11.85 5.33
CA TYR A 382 9.53 -12.58 4.50
C TYR A 382 8.23 -12.89 5.24
N LEU A 383 8.32 -13.43 6.45
CA LEU A 383 7.17 -13.76 7.30
C LEU A 383 6.37 -12.53 7.77
N THR A 384 6.94 -11.33 7.66
CA THR A 384 6.21 -10.07 7.91
C THR A 384 5.29 -9.73 6.72
N PHE A 385 5.67 -10.10 5.50
CA PHE A 385 4.93 -9.78 4.27
C PHE A 385 4.07 -10.93 3.74
N MET A 386 4.51 -12.17 3.95
CA MET A 386 3.92 -13.38 3.39
C MET A 386 3.51 -14.33 4.52
N ASP A 387 2.40 -15.05 4.33
CA ASP A 387 1.90 -16.01 5.32
C ASP A 387 2.84 -17.23 5.41
N ASN A 388 3.03 -17.75 6.62
CA ASN A 388 3.90 -18.91 6.89
C ASN A 388 3.57 -20.16 6.04
N GLY A 389 2.30 -20.29 5.62
CA GLY A 389 1.80 -21.38 4.79
C GLY A 389 2.20 -21.31 3.32
N THR A 390 2.89 -20.26 2.87
CA THR A 390 3.39 -20.15 1.48
C THR A 390 4.72 -20.87 1.27
N ILE A 391 5.43 -21.21 2.35
CA ILE A 391 6.73 -21.91 2.28
C ILE A 391 6.46 -23.42 2.23
N SER A 392 6.99 -24.10 1.22
CA SER A 392 6.88 -25.56 1.08
C SER A 392 7.70 -26.29 2.15
N ASP A 393 7.29 -27.51 2.52
CA ASP A 393 8.02 -28.37 3.46
C ASP A 393 9.46 -28.64 3.00
N GLU A 394 9.66 -28.76 1.68
CA GLU A 394 10.98 -28.89 1.05
C GLU A 394 11.85 -27.66 1.32
N ASN A 395 11.31 -26.45 1.11
CA ASN A 395 12.03 -25.20 1.38
C ASN A 395 12.36 -25.05 2.86
N TYR A 396 11.45 -25.44 3.76
CA TYR A 396 11.74 -25.47 5.20
C TYR A 396 12.88 -26.40 5.55
N SER A 397 12.96 -27.56 4.91
CA SER A 397 14.04 -28.51 5.14
C SER A 397 15.40 -27.93 4.70
N THR A 398 15.43 -27.23 3.57
CA THR A 398 16.63 -26.56 3.06
C THR A 398 17.04 -25.38 3.93
N ILE A 399 16.09 -24.55 4.36
CA ILE A 399 16.33 -23.44 5.31
C ILE A 399 16.91 -23.99 6.62
N ARG A 400 16.30 -25.04 7.18
CA ARG A 400 16.78 -25.68 8.42
C ARG A 400 18.16 -26.27 8.23
N LYS A 401 18.45 -26.87 7.08
CA LYS A 401 19.78 -27.38 6.75
C LYS A 401 20.79 -26.22 6.72
N TYR A 402 20.45 -25.10 6.09
CA TYR A 402 21.29 -23.90 6.05
C TYR A 402 21.54 -23.29 7.43
N GLN A 403 20.56 -23.34 8.34
CA GLN A 403 20.72 -22.82 9.69
C GLN A 403 21.52 -23.74 10.62
N ASN A 404 21.48 -25.06 10.42
CA ASN A 404 22.07 -26.01 11.37
C ASN A 404 23.35 -26.72 10.87
N ASP A 405 23.46 -26.99 9.56
CA ASP A 405 24.59 -27.71 8.98
C ASP A 405 25.73 -26.72 8.66
N LEU A 406 26.83 -26.79 9.42
CA LEU A 406 28.00 -25.93 9.23
C LEU A 406 28.56 -26.07 7.81
N ASN A 407 28.71 -27.31 7.32
CA ASN A 407 29.35 -27.57 6.03
C ASN A 407 28.52 -27.00 4.87
N PHE A 408 27.20 -27.03 5.01
CA PHE A 408 26.30 -26.50 3.99
C PHE A 408 26.41 -24.97 3.86
N THR A 409 26.48 -24.24 4.98
CA THR A 409 26.70 -22.78 4.97
C THR A 409 28.13 -22.42 4.58
N LEU A 410 29.11 -23.22 5.00
CA LEU A 410 30.54 -22.98 4.74
C LEU A 410 30.85 -23.00 3.24
N GLN A 411 30.15 -23.83 2.46
CA GLN A 411 30.26 -23.83 0.99
C GLN A 411 29.90 -22.47 0.40
N ASP A 412 28.81 -21.85 0.86
CA ASP A 412 28.41 -20.51 0.43
C ASP A 412 29.41 -19.44 0.89
N TYR A 413 29.96 -19.56 2.10
CA TYR A 413 30.99 -18.64 2.58
C TYR A 413 32.26 -18.67 1.72
N HIS A 414 32.73 -19.87 1.36
CA HIS A 414 33.88 -20.01 0.46
C HIS A 414 33.58 -19.49 -0.95
N ALA A 415 32.41 -19.79 -1.50
CA ALA A 415 31.97 -19.26 -2.80
C ALA A 415 31.95 -17.73 -2.77
N ALA A 416 31.33 -17.12 -1.75
CA ALA A 416 31.24 -15.68 -1.59
C ALA A 416 32.62 -15.00 -1.54
N ARG A 417 33.62 -15.67 -0.96
CA ARG A 417 35.00 -15.17 -0.91
C ARG A 417 35.75 -15.28 -2.25
N ILE A 418 35.45 -16.29 -3.05
CA ILE A 418 36.14 -16.58 -4.32
C ILE A 418 35.56 -15.77 -5.47
N ASP A 419 34.24 -15.80 -5.63
CA ASP A 419 33.55 -15.23 -6.79
C ASP A 419 32.35 -14.34 -6.43
N GLY A 420 32.09 -14.13 -5.13
CA GLY A 420 30.97 -13.32 -4.65
C GLY A 420 29.61 -14.01 -4.74
N SER A 421 29.57 -15.30 -5.10
CA SER A 421 28.31 -16.05 -5.21
C SER A 421 27.92 -16.72 -3.89
N MET A 422 26.61 -16.80 -3.64
CA MET A 422 26.03 -17.57 -2.54
C MET A 422 24.95 -18.50 -3.11
N PRO A 423 25.35 -19.64 -3.72
CA PRO A 423 24.43 -20.47 -4.49
C PRO A 423 23.30 -21.06 -3.64
N GLN A 424 23.57 -21.55 -2.43
CA GLN A 424 22.54 -22.17 -1.58
C GLN A 424 21.57 -21.11 -1.03
N TYR A 425 22.10 -19.98 -0.55
CA TYR A 425 21.30 -18.83 -0.13
C TYR A 425 20.44 -18.29 -1.27
N GLY A 426 21.02 -18.14 -2.47
CA GLY A 426 20.35 -17.67 -3.66
C GLY A 426 19.21 -18.59 -4.08
N GLN A 427 19.40 -19.91 -3.98
CA GLN A 427 18.35 -20.90 -4.24
C GLN A 427 17.21 -20.79 -3.23
N ILE A 428 17.51 -20.72 -1.93
CA ILE A 428 16.49 -20.54 -0.89
C ILE A 428 15.66 -19.29 -1.16
N LEU A 429 16.31 -18.17 -1.47
CA LEU A 429 15.62 -16.91 -1.72
C LEU A 429 14.77 -16.97 -3.01
N GLN A 430 15.31 -17.57 -4.09
CA GLN A 430 14.61 -17.82 -5.34
C GLN A 430 13.33 -18.62 -5.10
N ASP A 431 13.42 -19.69 -4.30
CA ASP A 431 12.29 -20.58 -4.02
C ASP A 431 11.23 -19.87 -3.16
N LEU A 432 11.65 -19.05 -2.18
CA LEU A 432 10.75 -18.25 -1.33
C LEU A 432 9.90 -17.24 -2.14
N ILE A 433 10.50 -16.59 -3.14
CA ILE A 433 9.81 -15.56 -3.94
C ILE A 433 9.20 -16.09 -5.25
N SER A 434 9.47 -17.35 -5.61
CA SER A 434 9.08 -17.95 -6.89
C SER A 434 7.60 -17.76 -7.23
N SER A 435 6.71 -18.01 -6.27
CA SER A 435 5.26 -17.84 -6.40
C SER A 435 4.85 -16.39 -6.69
N SER A 436 5.52 -15.43 -6.05
CA SER A 436 5.28 -14.01 -6.25
C SER A 436 5.82 -13.53 -7.59
N LEU A 437 6.97 -14.05 -8.04
CA LEU A 437 7.55 -13.74 -9.35
C LEU A 437 6.66 -14.20 -10.51
N VAL A 438 5.98 -15.34 -10.36
CA VAL A 438 5.02 -15.80 -11.39
C VAL A 438 3.90 -14.77 -11.58
N ASN A 439 3.37 -14.20 -10.50
CA ASN A 439 2.37 -13.13 -10.59
C ASN A 439 2.94 -11.87 -11.27
N ALA A 440 4.17 -11.48 -10.92
CA ALA A 440 4.86 -10.36 -11.55
C ALA A 440 5.00 -10.52 -13.08
N ARG A 441 5.22 -11.75 -13.56
CA ARG A 441 5.34 -12.06 -14.99
C ARG A 441 4.07 -11.86 -15.79
N TYR A 442 2.91 -12.07 -15.16
CA TYR A 442 1.60 -12.04 -15.85
C TYR A 442 0.77 -10.80 -15.54
N ILE A 443 1.17 -9.95 -14.58
CA ILE A 443 0.42 -8.75 -14.20
C ILE A 443 0.14 -7.82 -15.39
N MET A 444 1.07 -7.75 -16.36
CA MET A 444 0.92 -6.96 -17.58
C MET A 444 -0.08 -7.56 -18.55
N ALA A 445 -0.14 -8.90 -18.61
CA ALA A 445 -1.20 -9.60 -19.34
C ALA A 445 -2.57 -9.20 -18.80
N MET A 446 -2.72 -9.24 -17.47
CA MET A 446 -3.98 -8.93 -16.79
C MET A 446 -4.37 -7.46 -16.97
N CYS A 447 -3.40 -6.54 -16.90
CA CYS A 447 -3.65 -5.14 -17.18
C CYS A 447 -4.13 -4.91 -18.63
N GLY A 448 -3.41 -5.49 -19.61
CA GLY A 448 -3.79 -5.40 -21.02
C GLY A 448 -5.17 -6.01 -21.31
N PHE A 449 -5.45 -7.18 -20.73
CA PHE A 449 -6.75 -7.85 -20.83
C PHE A 449 -7.87 -7.01 -20.20
N THR A 450 -7.60 -6.28 -19.12
CA THR A 450 -8.57 -5.38 -18.48
C THR A 450 -8.96 -4.23 -19.41
N PHE A 451 -7.99 -3.62 -20.10
CA PHE A 451 -8.28 -2.57 -21.09
C PHE A 451 -9.07 -3.10 -22.29
N ILE A 452 -8.71 -4.27 -22.82
CA ILE A 452 -9.39 -4.88 -23.98
C ILE A 452 -10.84 -5.25 -23.63
N THR A 453 -11.06 -5.86 -22.47
CA THR A 453 -12.40 -6.22 -22.01
C THR A 453 -13.24 -4.97 -21.68
N LEU A 454 -12.63 -3.93 -21.10
CA LEU A 454 -13.30 -2.65 -20.85
C LEU A 454 -13.68 -1.92 -22.15
N ALA A 455 -12.78 -1.89 -23.14
CA ALA A 455 -13.06 -1.32 -24.45
C ALA A 455 -14.23 -2.05 -25.15
N SER A 456 -14.24 -3.38 -25.04
CA SER A 456 -15.31 -4.23 -25.57
C SER A 456 -16.65 -3.98 -24.86
N LEU A 457 -16.62 -3.82 -23.53
CA LEU A 457 -17.80 -3.51 -22.72
C LEU A 457 -18.42 -2.17 -23.14
N ASN A 458 -17.59 -1.14 -23.31
CA ASN A 458 -18.03 0.18 -23.78
C ASN A 458 -18.63 0.13 -25.19
N LEU A 459 -18.00 -0.60 -26.11
CA LEU A 459 -18.46 -0.76 -27.48
C LEU A 459 -19.84 -1.43 -27.55
N ILE A 460 -20.08 -2.45 -26.70
CA ILE A 460 -21.36 -3.16 -26.62
C ILE A 460 -22.44 -2.29 -25.97
N GLN A 461 -22.05 -1.53 -24.94
CA GLN A 461 -22.96 -0.68 -24.18
C GLN A 461 -23.55 0.45 -25.02
N SER A 462 -22.69 1.20 -25.71
CA SER A 462 -23.11 2.26 -26.61
C SER A 462 -22.37 2.10 -27.93
N TRP A 463 -23.14 1.92 -29.01
CA TRP A 463 -22.52 2.01 -30.33
C TRP A 463 -22.04 3.46 -30.50
N PRO A 464 -20.74 3.67 -30.74
CA PRO A 464 -20.17 5.00 -30.84
C PRO A 464 -20.87 5.79 -31.95
N ARG A 465 -21.41 6.96 -31.58
CA ARG A 465 -22.10 7.86 -32.52
C ARG A 465 -21.14 8.80 -33.20
N ASP A 466 -20.09 9.19 -32.47
CA ASP A 466 -19.13 10.20 -32.90
C ASP A 466 -17.75 9.60 -33.09
N ARG A 467 -16.96 10.19 -33.99
CA ARG A 467 -15.55 9.84 -34.22
C ARG A 467 -14.70 9.89 -32.94
N PHE A 468 -15.05 10.75 -31.99
CA PHE A 468 -14.35 10.88 -30.70
C PHE A 468 -14.60 9.68 -29.79
N GLN A 469 -15.80 9.10 -29.81
CA GLN A 469 -16.11 7.88 -29.07
C GLN A 469 -15.39 6.67 -29.68
N TRP A 470 -15.32 6.59 -31.02
CA TRP A 470 -14.50 5.59 -31.70
C TRP A 470 -13.02 5.72 -31.33
N ALA A 471 -12.48 6.95 -31.32
CA ALA A 471 -11.10 7.20 -30.96
C ALA A 471 -10.78 6.76 -29.51
N SER A 472 -11.69 6.99 -28.57
CA SER A 472 -11.54 6.53 -27.17
C SER A 472 -11.58 5.00 -27.04
N ILE A 473 -12.49 4.33 -27.74
CA ILE A 473 -12.55 2.85 -27.73
C ILE A 473 -11.27 2.26 -28.36
N ILE A 474 -10.83 2.81 -29.50
CA ILE A 474 -9.61 2.38 -30.18
C ILE A 474 -8.38 2.62 -29.32
N SER A 475 -8.29 3.77 -28.63
CA SER A 475 -7.15 4.06 -27.74
C SER A 475 -7.06 3.05 -26.60
N ARG A 476 -8.19 2.65 -25.98
CA ARG A 476 -8.22 1.60 -24.96
C ARG A 476 -7.76 0.24 -25.50
N TYR A 477 -8.18 -0.17 -26.71
CA TYR A 477 -7.66 -1.39 -27.34
C TYR A 477 -6.16 -1.31 -27.60
N THR A 478 -5.69 -0.20 -28.16
CA THR A 478 -4.27 0.02 -28.43
C THR A 478 -3.44 -0.04 -27.14
N MET A 479 -3.88 0.65 -26.08
CA MET A 479 -3.23 0.58 -24.77
C MET A 479 -3.20 -0.86 -24.24
N GLY A 480 -4.33 -1.58 -24.34
CA GLY A 480 -4.39 -2.98 -23.95
C GLY A 480 -3.40 -3.88 -24.70
N ILE A 481 -3.27 -3.70 -26.02
CA ILE A 481 -2.30 -4.44 -26.85
C ILE A 481 -0.87 -4.07 -26.48
N VAL A 482 -0.56 -2.79 -26.25
CA VAL A 482 0.77 -2.34 -25.81
C VAL A 482 1.14 -3.00 -24.48
N MET A 483 0.20 -3.04 -23.52
CA MET A 483 0.42 -3.70 -22.22
C MET A 483 0.57 -5.22 -22.36
N LEU A 484 -0.15 -5.87 -23.28
CA LEU A 484 0.06 -7.29 -23.59
C LEU A 484 1.44 -7.55 -24.21
N LEU A 485 1.92 -6.67 -25.11
CA LEU A 485 3.23 -6.82 -25.74
C LEU A 485 4.38 -6.73 -24.74
N LEU A 486 4.18 -6.08 -23.59
CA LEU A 486 5.17 -6.07 -22.50
C LEU A 486 5.41 -7.46 -21.88
N LEU A 487 4.57 -8.47 -22.17
CA LEU A 487 4.88 -9.87 -21.85
C LEU A 487 6.12 -10.39 -22.58
N LEU A 488 6.53 -9.76 -23.68
CA LEU A 488 7.78 -10.10 -24.37
C LEU A 488 9.02 -9.86 -23.48
N LEU A 489 8.88 -9.08 -22.38
CA LEU A 489 9.93 -8.96 -21.35
C LEU A 489 10.24 -10.28 -20.64
N ASN A 490 9.36 -11.27 -20.71
CA ASN A 490 9.61 -12.62 -20.18
C ASN A 490 10.59 -13.41 -21.06
N ILE A 491 10.90 -12.94 -22.28
CA ILE A 491 11.89 -13.58 -23.15
C ILE A 491 13.30 -13.27 -22.60
N GLY A 492 14.02 -14.32 -22.25
CA GLY A 492 15.40 -14.27 -21.79
C GLY A 492 16.00 -15.68 -21.72
N GLU A 493 17.32 -15.77 -21.91
CA GLU A 493 18.06 -17.04 -21.82
C GLU A 493 18.01 -17.58 -20.39
N ILE A 494 18.14 -16.68 -19.41
CA ILE A 494 18.10 -16.99 -17.98
C ILE A 494 16.71 -16.65 -17.41
N GLN A 495 16.06 -17.68 -16.86
CA GLN A 495 14.69 -17.63 -16.33
C GLN A 495 14.62 -17.67 -14.78
N HIS A 496 15.75 -17.67 -14.10
CA HIS A 496 15.86 -17.49 -12.65
C HIS A 496 16.15 -16.01 -12.30
N TRP A 497 15.77 -15.60 -11.09
CA TRP A 497 15.92 -14.21 -10.63
C TRP A 497 17.31 -13.95 -10.06
N MET A 498 17.84 -14.88 -9.25
CA MET A 498 19.18 -14.76 -8.64
C MET A 498 20.29 -15.23 -9.58
N GLU A 499 21.09 -14.29 -10.05
CA GLU A 499 22.28 -14.54 -10.86
C GLU A 499 23.42 -13.66 -10.34
N TRP A 500 24.50 -14.29 -9.89
CA TRP A 500 25.62 -13.61 -9.21
C TRP A 500 26.66 -13.06 -10.18
N SER A 501 26.64 -13.49 -11.45
CA SER A 501 27.58 -13.02 -12.47
C SER A 501 27.04 -11.80 -13.22
N ASP A 502 27.88 -10.78 -13.44
CA ASP A 502 27.50 -9.59 -14.23
C ASP A 502 27.04 -9.96 -15.65
N ALA A 503 27.72 -10.91 -16.28
CA ALA A 503 27.39 -11.41 -17.61
C ALA A 503 26.04 -12.16 -17.62
N GLY A 504 25.74 -12.94 -16.59
CA GLY A 504 24.46 -13.62 -16.43
C GLY A 504 23.33 -12.63 -16.14
N SER A 505 23.56 -11.64 -15.28
CA SER A 505 22.60 -10.57 -14.99
C SER A 505 22.21 -9.80 -16.25
N ALA A 506 23.14 -9.60 -17.19
CA ALA A 506 22.86 -9.00 -18.49
C ALA A 506 21.96 -9.86 -19.40
N ARG A 507 22.06 -11.20 -19.33
CA ARG A 507 21.29 -12.17 -20.14
C ARG A 507 19.95 -12.60 -19.52
N ARG A 508 19.70 -12.20 -18.28
CA ARG A 508 18.46 -12.44 -17.54
C ARG A 508 17.26 -11.79 -18.23
N ALA A 509 16.10 -12.46 -18.17
CA ALA A 509 14.84 -11.97 -18.71
C ALA A 509 14.54 -10.53 -18.24
N GLY A 510 14.06 -9.69 -19.16
CA GLY A 510 13.81 -8.27 -18.91
C GLY A 510 12.82 -8.02 -17.77
N VAL A 511 11.89 -8.95 -17.54
CA VAL A 511 10.92 -8.89 -16.44
C VAL A 511 11.59 -8.79 -15.06
N PHE A 512 12.72 -9.48 -14.86
CA PHE A 512 13.41 -9.46 -13.57
C PHE A 512 14.14 -8.15 -13.34
N LYS A 513 14.79 -7.62 -14.37
CA LYS A 513 15.40 -6.27 -14.31
C LYS A 513 14.35 -5.19 -14.03
N TRP A 514 13.14 -5.39 -14.53
CA TRP A 514 12.03 -4.49 -14.32
C TRP A 514 11.42 -4.58 -12.92
N VAL A 515 11.39 -5.79 -12.33
CA VAL A 515 11.06 -6.02 -10.92
C VAL A 515 12.12 -5.37 -10.01
N ASP A 516 13.40 -5.59 -10.29
CA ASP A 516 14.51 -5.03 -9.50
C ASP A 516 14.55 -3.49 -9.55
N ALA A 517 14.05 -2.89 -10.63
CA ALA A 517 13.97 -1.45 -10.78
C ALA A 517 12.72 -0.83 -10.11
N ASP A 518 11.84 -1.63 -9.50
CA ASP A 518 10.57 -1.20 -8.88
C ASP A 518 9.60 -0.49 -9.86
N TRP A 519 9.75 -0.71 -11.18
CA TRP A 519 8.94 0.00 -12.19
C TRP A 519 7.62 -0.70 -12.54
N VAL A 520 7.37 -1.90 -12.00
CA VAL A 520 6.18 -2.70 -12.36
C VAL A 520 4.87 -1.96 -12.12
N ILE A 521 4.63 -1.51 -10.88
CA ILE A 521 3.40 -0.79 -10.50
C ILE A 521 3.36 0.62 -11.12
N PRO A 522 4.46 1.41 -11.11
CA PRO A 522 4.50 2.70 -11.79
C PRO A 522 4.13 2.64 -13.28
N THR A 523 4.59 1.65 -14.04
CA THR A 523 4.23 1.51 -15.45
C THR A 523 2.73 1.26 -15.63
N ILE A 524 2.12 0.44 -14.78
CA ILE A 524 0.66 0.21 -14.81
C ILE A 524 -0.08 1.51 -14.48
N ALA A 525 0.34 2.24 -13.45
CA ALA A 525 -0.25 3.53 -13.08
C ALA A 525 -0.14 4.55 -14.21
N LEU A 526 1.02 4.61 -14.89
CA LEU A 526 1.22 5.46 -16.07
C LEU A 526 0.30 5.06 -17.22
N ALA A 527 0.12 3.78 -17.50
CA ALA A 527 -0.80 3.32 -18.55
C ALA A 527 -2.24 3.80 -18.30
N TYR A 528 -2.74 3.64 -17.08
CA TYR A 528 -4.06 4.15 -16.67
C TYR A 528 -4.14 5.68 -16.73
N GLY A 529 -3.10 6.37 -16.26
CA GLY A 529 -3.04 7.84 -16.28
C GLY A 529 -3.01 8.41 -17.70
N ILE A 530 -2.20 7.83 -18.60
CA ILE A 530 -2.14 8.22 -20.02
C ILE A 530 -3.50 7.97 -20.68
N GLN A 531 -4.11 6.81 -20.45
CA GLN A 531 -5.44 6.51 -21.01
C GLN A 531 -6.48 7.52 -20.57
N PHE A 532 -6.47 7.91 -19.29
CA PHE A 532 -7.36 8.93 -18.76
C PHE A 532 -7.13 10.32 -19.38
N ILE A 533 -5.86 10.72 -19.58
CA ILE A 533 -5.53 11.98 -20.27
C ILE A 533 -6.05 11.96 -21.72
N ILE A 534 -5.87 10.83 -22.43
CA ILE A 534 -6.37 10.67 -23.80
C ILE A 534 -7.90 10.80 -23.83
N ASP A 535 -8.61 10.09 -22.97
CA ASP A 535 -10.08 10.13 -22.92
C ASP A 535 -10.58 11.54 -22.58
N THR A 536 -9.95 12.22 -21.63
CA THR A 536 -10.30 13.61 -21.27
C THR A 536 -10.03 14.59 -22.42
N ALA A 537 -8.90 14.45 -23.13
CA ALA A 537 -8.57 15.27 -24.28
C ALA A 537 -9.58 15.08 -25.42
N LEU A 538 -10.03 13.84 -25.66
CA LEU A 538 -11.04 13.52 -26.66
C LEU A 538 -12.40 14.11 -26.32
N VAL A 539 -12.81 14.07 -25.05
CA VAL A 539 -14.05 14.72 -24.57
C VAL A 539 -13.97 16.24 -24.75
N TYR A 540 -12.85 16.85 -24.41
CA TYR A 540 -12.66 18.29 -24.62
C TYR A 540 -12.70 18.66 -26.10
N ALA A 541 -12.04 17.87 -26.96
CA ALA A 541 -12.05 18.05 -28.40
C ALA A 541 -13.46 17.88 -29.00
N SER A 542 -14.28 16.95 -28.49
CA SER A 542 -15.65 16.77 -28.95
C SER A 542 -16.53 17.98 -28.63
N VAL A 543 -16.38 18.54 -27.42
CA VAL A 543 -17.11 19.76 -27.01
C VAL A 543 -16.68 20.96 -27.85
N TRP A 544 -15.38 21.12 -28.09
CA TRP A 544 -14.87 22.23 -28.90
C TRP A 544 -15.37 22.16 -30.34
N HIS A 545 -15.34 20.97 -30.96
CA HIS A 545 -15.84 20.77 -32.32
C HIS A 545 -17.35 21.04 -32.43
N SER A 546 -18.14 20.65 -31.43
CA SER A 546 -19.59 20.92 -31.41
C SER A 546 -19.91 22.41 -31.33
N LYS A 547 -19.07 23.23 -30.68
CA LYS A 547 -19.27 24.69 -30.63
C LYS A 547 -18.97 25.34 -31.97
N GLY A 548 -17.93 24.89 -32.67
CA GLY A 548 -17.54 25.40 -33.99
C GLY A 548 -18.62 25.20 -35.07
N SER A 549 -19.33 24.07 -35.05
CA SER A 549 -20.40 23.82 -36.03
C SER A 549 -21.65 24.68 -35.78
N ILE A 550 -21.89 25.11 -34.53
CA ILE A 550 -23.03 25.99 -34.21
C ILE A 550 -22.75 27.40 -34.71
N SER A 551 -21.52 27.90 -34.55
CA SER A 551 -21.11 29.23 -35.02
C SER A 551 -21.04 29.38 -36.55
N SER A 552 -20.94 28.28 -37.30
CA SER A 552 -20.95 28.31 -38.78
C SER A 552 -22.35 28.29 -39.39
N HIS A 553 -23.39 28.07 -38.57
CA HIS A 553 -24.79 28.01 -39.01
C HIS A 553 -25.64 29.19 -38.50
N THR A 554 -25.05 30.06 -37.69
CA THR A 554 -25.56 31.40 -37.35
C THR A 554 -24.82 32.44 -38.17
#